data_AF-A0A1F3ZVW6-F1
#
_entry.id   AF-A0A1F3ZVW6-F1
#
_cell.length_a   1.000
_cell.length_b   1.000
_cell.length_c   1.000
_cell.angle_alpha   90.00
_cell.angle_beta   90.00
_cell.angle_gamma   90.00
#
_symmetry.space_group_name_H-M   'P 1'
#
loop_
_entity.id
_entity.type
_entity.pdbx_description
1 polymer ?
#
loop_
_entity_poly.entity_id
_entity_poly.type
_entity_poly.pdbx_seq_one_letter_code
_entity_poly.pdbx_strand_id
1 'polypeptide(L)'
;MKRLLSTIIPFCVLVVASAAQAQVYQWKDAETKTTRLSNTAPPWYRNIQRESHAPRVQVFYYGVLVDDTNLSFEVRQAMRAQSPIGRVLPPLVSPASQQARR
;
A
#
# COMPACT_ATOMS: atom_id res chain seq x y z
N MET A 1 19.63 -36.95 24.31
CA MET A 1 19.54 -36.35 22.95
C MET A 1 18.14 -35.85 22.56
N LYS A 2 17.04 -36.35 23.15
CA LYS A 2 15.67 -35.94 22.79
C LYS A 2 15.23 -34.54 23.29
N ARG A 3 15.91 -33.98 24.31
CA ARG A 3 15.58 -32.68 24.91
C ARG A 3 16.12 -31.46 24.13
N LEU A 4 17.17 -31.63 23.32
CA LEU A 4 17.70 -30.54 22.47
C LEU A 4 16.87 -30.31 21.21
N LEU A 5 16.29 -31.36 20.60
CA LEU A 5 15.44 -31.19 19.42
C LEU A 5 14.11 -30.48 19.75
N SER A 6 13.59 -30.65 20.96
CA SER A 6 12.28 -30.07 21.34
C SER A 6 12.30 -28.55 21.53
N THR A 7 13.47 -27.93 21.75
CA THR A 7 13.61 -26.49 21.95
C THR A 7 13.98 -25.73 20.66
N ILE A 8 14.55 -26.42 19.67
CA ILE A 8 14.90 -25.81 18.37
C ILE A 8 13.66 -25.57 17.50
N ILE A 9 12.69 -26.49 17.57
CA ILE A 9 11.44 -26.43 16.77
C ILE A 9 10.61 -25.15 17.05
N PRO A 10 10.31 -24.75 18.31
CA PRO A 10 9.55 -23.52 18.56
C PRO A 10 10.32 -22.25 18.19
N PHE A 11 11.66 -22.27 18.25
CA PHE A 11 12.48 -21.11 17.88
C PHE A 11 12.47 -20.85 16.36
N CYS A 12 12.48 -21.90 15.53
CA CYS A 12 12.37 -21.75 14.08
C CYS A 12 11.00 -21.25 13.62
N VAL A 13 9.90 -21.54 14.34
CA VAL A 13 8.56 -21.06 13.98
C VAL A 13 8.41 -19.55 14.20
N LEU A 14 9.10 -18.97 15.17
CA LEU A 14 9.00 -17.53 15.47
C LEU A 14 9.68 -16.62 14.43
N VAL A 15 10.71 -17.11 13.73
CA VAL A 15 11.49 -16.31 12.77
C VAL A 15 10.77 -16.10 11.44
N VAL A 16 9.73 -16.91 11.14
CA VAL A 16 8.97 -16.82 9.88
C VAL A 16 7.73 -15.92 10.01
N ALA A 17 7.59 -15.17 11.10
CA ALA A 17 6.63 -14.08 11.19
C ALA A 17 7.07 -12.91 10.30
N SER A 18 6.99 -13.13 8.98
CA SER A 18 7.09 -12.09 7.97
C SER A 18 6.12 -10.98 8.36
N ALA A 19 6.65 -9.77 8.53
CA ALA A 19 5.83 -8.60 8.74
C ALA A 19 4.95 -8.43 7.49
N ALA A 20 3.72 -8.95 7.55
CA ALA A 20 2.70 -8.74 6.54
C ALA A 20 2.32 -7.25 6.59
N GLN A 21 3.09 -6.42 5.89
CA GLN A 21 2.86 -4.98 5.81
C GLN A 21 1.73 -4.73 4.80
N ALA A 22 0.52 -4.64 5.32
CA ALA A 22 -0.66 -4.29 4.54
C ALA A 22 -0.70 -2.78 4.25
N GLN A 23 -1.06 -2.41 3.02
CA GLN A 23 -1.41 -1.04 2.69
C GLN A 23 -2.67 -0.63 3.46
N VAL A 24 -2.68 0.57 4.04
CA VAL A 24 -3.89 1.14 4.65
C VAL A 24 -4.31 2.37 3.87
N TYR A 25 -5.46 2.28 3.24
CA TYR A 25 -6.10 3.36 2.50
C TYR A 25 -7.01 4.15 3.43
N GLN A 26 -6.97 5.48 3.30
CA GLN A 26 -7.92 6.37 3.97
C GLN A 26 -8.54 7.37 3.00
N TRP A 27 -9.81 7.69 3.21
CA TRP A 27 -10.52 8.73 2.48
C TRP A 27 -11.66 9.29 3.31
N LYS A 28 -12.24 10.41 2.85
CA LYS A 28 -13.48 10.95 3.40
C LYS A 28 -14.67 10.35 2.68
N ASP A 29 -15.56 9.72 3.43
CA ASP A 29 -16.84 9.22 2.94
C ASP A 29 -17.74 10.41 2.59
N ALA A 30 -18.22 10.46 1.34
CA ALA A 30 -18.98 11.61 0.85
C ALA A 30 -20.37 11.70 1.48
N GLU A 31 -20.96 10.58 1.89
CA GLU A 31 -22.30 10.49 2.47
C GLU A 31 -22.25 10.81 3.96
N THR A 32 -21.39 10.12 4.71
CA THR A 32 -21.33 10.23 6.18
C THR A 32 -20.38 11.31 6.68
N LYS A 33 -19.55 11.88 5.80
CA LYS A 33 -18.47 12.84 6.13
C LYS A 33 -17.40 12.30 7.11
N THR A 34 -17.43 10.99 7.37
CA THR A 34 -16.46 10.33 8.26
C THR A 34 -15.19 9.93 7.52
N THR A 35 -14.10 9.71 8.26
CA THR A 35 -12.89 9.08 7.70
C THR A 35 -13.11 7.58 7.64
N ARG A 36 -12.89 6.98 6.47
CA ARG A 36 -12.87 5.53 6.27
C ARG A 36 -11.43 5.03 6.22
N LEU A 37 -11.22 3.82 6.71
CA LEU A 37 -9.95 3.10 6.63
C LEU A 37 -10.21 1.72 6.02
N SER A 38 -9.34 1.28 5.12
CA SER A 38 -9.44 -0.02 4.46
C SER A 38 -8.06 -0.57 4.15
N ASN A 39 -7.90 -1.89 4.26
CA ASN A 39 -6.72 -2.61 3.76
C ASN A 39 -6.86 -3.03 2.28
N THR A 40 -7.98 -2.69 1.65
CA THR A 40 -8.26 -2.92 0.24
C THR A 40 -8.38 -1.61 -0.51
N ALA A 41 -7.88 -1.59 -1.75
CA ALA A 41 -7.99 -0.43 -2.62
C ALA A 41 -9.45 -0.01 -2.81
N PRO A 42 -9.76 1.30 -2.83
CA PRO A 42 -11.10 1.79 -3.01
C PRO A 42 -11.80 1.24 -4.26
N PRO A 43 -13.11 0.96 -4.19
CA PRO A 43 -13.83 0.26 -5.25
C PRO A 43 -13.90 1.04 -6.57
N TRP A 44 -13.84 2.38 -6.52
CA TRP A 44 -13.88 3.23 -7.72
C TRP A 44 -12.61 3.18 -8.56
N TYR A 45 -11.47 2.73 -8.03
CA TYR A 45 -10.24 2.58 -8.81
C TYR A 45 -10.31 1.50 -9.90
N ARG A 46 -11.38 0.70 -9.91
CA ARG A 46 -11.66 -0.25 -10.99
C ARG A 46 -12.32 0.41 -12.21
N ASN A 47 -12.76 1.66 -12.09
CA ASN A 47 -13.49 2.37 -13.14
C ASN A 47 -12.97 3.81 -13.27
N ILE A 48 -12.26 4.08 -14.37
CA ILE A 48 -11.64 5.37 -14.67
C ILE A 48 -12.65 6.53 -14.64
N GLN A 49 -13.90 6.32 -15.08
CA GLN A 49 -14.94 7.37 -15.10
C GLN A 49 -15.43 7.72 -13.69
N ARG A 50 -15.46 6.75 -12.77
CA ARG A 50 -15.81 7.04 -11.37
C ARG A 50 -14.65 7.68 -10.61
N GLU A 51 -13.43 7.41 -11.03
CA GLU A 51 -12.24 7.89 -10.36
C GLU A 51 -12.09 9.42 -10.43
N SER A 52 -12.44 10.05 -11.55
CA SER A 52 -12.34 11.51 -11.73
C SER A 52 -13.22 12.32 -10.76
N HIS A 53 -14.28 11.71 -10.22
CA HIS A 53 -15.19 12.32 -9.26
C HIS A 53 -15.08 11.73 -7.85
N ALA A 54 -14.09 10.86 -7.63
CA ALA A 54 -13.96 10.15 -6.37
C ALA A 54 -13.27 11.00 -5.29
N PRO A 55 -13.46 10.67 -4.00
CA PRO A 55 -12.75 11.30 -2.91
C PRO A 55 -11.24 11.15 -3.05
N ARG A 56 -10.49 12.12 -2.50
CA ARG A 56 -9.04 12.00 -2.30
C ARG A 56 -8.74 10.83 -1.37
N VAL A 57 -7.78 10.01 -1.77
CA VAL A 57 -7.33 8.82 -1.05
C VAL A 57 -5.87 9.01 -0.68
N GLN A 58 -5.56 8.75 0.59
CA GLN A 58 -4.19 8.61 1.04
C GLN A 58 -3.93 7.14 1.36
N VAL A 59 -2.72 6.66 1.07
CA VAL A 59 -2.30 5.30 1.38
C VAL A 59 -1.06 5.34 2.26
N PHE A 60 -1.08 4.57 3.35
CA PHE A 60 0.12 4.31 4.13
C PHE A 60 0.84 3.11 3.51
N TYR A 61 2.02 3.36 2.96
CA TYR A 61 2.82 2.39 2.22
C TYR A 61 4.26 2.40 2.73
N TYR A 62 4.71 1.27 3.27
CA TYR A 62 6.04 1.10 3.88
C TYR A 62 6.46 2.23 4.85
N GLY A 63 5.54 2.66 5.72
CA GLY A 63 5.84 3.71 6.71
C GLY A 63 5.67 5.14 6.20
N VAL A 64 5.32 5.32 4.93
CA VAL A 64 5.15 6.63 4.29
C VAL A 64 3.69 6.86 3.93
N LEU A 65 3.17 8.04 4.24
CA LEU A 65 1.85 8.48 3.79
C LEU A 65 1.97 9.09 2.39
N VAL A 66 1.24 8.52 1.42
CA VAL A 66 1.26 8.91 0.02
C VAL A 66 -0.14 9.34 -0.42
N ASP A 67 -0.23 10.35 -1.28
CA ASP A 67 -1.48 10.79 -1.91
C ASP A 67 -1.79 9.92 -3.13
N ASP A 68 -2.51 8.81 -2.91
CA ASP A 68 -2.75 7.77 -3.93
C ASP A 68 -3.54 8.31 -5.13
N THR A 69 -4.45 9.27 -4.91
CA THR A 69 -5.27 9.86 -5.99
C THR A 69 -4.44 10.55 -7.07
N ASN A 70 -3.27 11.10 -6.73
CA ASN A 70 -2.42 11.81 -7.67
C ASN A 70 -1.42 10.89 -8.40
N LEU A 71 -1.43 9.59 -8.11
CA LEU A 71 -0.57 8.61 -8.76
C LEU A 71 -1.20 8.05 -10.02
N SER A 72 -0.37 7.76 -11.02
CA SER A 72 -0.82 7.05 -12.22
C SER A 72 -1.30 5.64 -11.87
N PHE A 73 -2.10 5.05 -12.77
CA PHE A 73 -2.56 3.67 -12.60
C PHE A 73 -1.40 2.68 -12.46
N GLU A 74 -0.34 2.86 -13.26
CA GLU A 74 0.84 1.99 -13.29
C GLU A 74 1.60 2.03 -11.96
N VAL A 75 1.80 3.22 -11.39
CA VAL A 75 2.48 3.38 -10.09
C VAL A 75 1.68 2.69 -8.99
N ARG A 76 0.36 2.88 -8.97
CA ARG A 76 -0.52 2.23 -7.98
C ARG A 76 -0.54 0.72 -8.15
N GLN A 77 -0.56 0.23 -9.38
CA GLN A 77 -0.50 -1.21 -9.66
C GLN A 77 0.84 -1.79 -9.22
N ALA A 78 1.94 -1.10 -9.46
CA ALA A 78 3.26 -1.49 -8.97
C ALA A 78 3.31 -1.53 -7.44
N MET A 79 2.76 -0.50 -6.76
CA MET A 79 2.68 -0.49 -5.29
C MET A 79 1.90 -1.68 -4.75
N ARG A 80 0.78 -2.05 -5.38
CA ARG A 80 -0.06 -3.19 -4.99
C ARG A 80 0.59 -4.55 -5.29
N ALA A 81 1.33 -4.66 -6.39
CA ALA A 81 2.07 -5.86 -6.75
C ALA A 81 3.29 -6.09 -5.84
N GLN A 82 3.81 -5.03 -5.22
CA GLN A 82 4.96 -5.07 -4.31
C GLN A 82 4.51 -5.28 -2.85
N SER A 83 4.51 -6.55 -2.41
CA SER A 83 4.33 -6.98 -1.02
C SER A 83 5.56 -7.79 -0.54
N PRO A 84 5.86 -7.80 0.77
CA PRO A 84 6.99 -7.14 1.39
C PRO A 84 8.31 -7.91 1.28
N ILE A 85 9.38 -7.17 1.00
CA ILE A 85 10.76 -7.24 1.55
C ILE A 85 11.73 -6.70 0.49
N GLY A 86 12.35 -5.57 0.80
CA GLY A 86 13.63 -5.16 0.20
C GLY A 86 13.62 -4.41 -1.14
N ARG A 87 12.52 -3.78 -1.56
CA ARG A 87 12.50 -2.99 -2.82
C ARG A 87 12.26 -1.51 -2.59
N VAL A 88 13.02 -0.71 -3.34
CA VAL A 88 12.97 0.75 -3.39
C VAL A 88 11.63 1.18 -3.98
N LEU A 89 10.96 2.12 -3.31
CA LEU A 89 9.74 2.76 -3.82
C LEU A 89 10.01 3.31 -5.23
N PRO A 90 9.17 3.03 -6.25
CA PRO A 90 9.25 3.77 -7.49
C PRO A 90 9.09 5.27 -7.19
N PRO A 91 9.74 6.16 -7.97
CA PRO A 91 9.65 7.59 -7.73
C PRO A 91 8.18 8.03 -7.72
N LEU A 92 7.79 8.73 -6.65
CA LEU A 92 6.41 9.21 -6.39
C LEU A 92 5.92 10.24 -7.42
N VAL A 93 6.79 10.63 -8.36
CA VAL A 93 6.53 11.58 -9.45
C VAL A 93 7.05 10.96 -10.74
N SER A 94 6.21 10.90 -11.77
CA SER A 94 6.62 10.46 -13.10
C SER A 94 7.71 11.40 -13.65
N PRO A 95 8.78 10.90 -14.31
CA PRO A 95 9.77 11.75 -14.95
C PRO A 95 9.15 12.75 -15.94
N ALA A 96 8.06 12.35 -16.61
CA ALA A 96 7.32 13.19 -17.55
C ALA A 96 6.69 14.42 -16.88
N SER A 97 6.23 14.31 -15.62
CA SER A 97 5.66 15.45 -14.89
C SER A 97 6.73 16.39 -14.31
N GLN A 98 8.00 15.96 -14.23
CA GLN A 98 9.12 16.86 -13.92
C GLN A 98 9.57 17.70 -15.13
N GLN A 99 9.48 17.16 -16.35
CA GLN A 99 9.82 17.90 -17.58
C GLN A 99 8.81 19.01 -17.90
N ALA A 100 7.53 18.83 -17.57
CA ALA A 100 6.50 19.85 -17.81
C ALA A 100 6.59 21.09 -16.90
N ARG A 101 7.51 21.13 -15.93
CA ARG A 101 7.71 22.23 -14.98
C ARG A 101 9.01 23.03 -15.21
N ARG A 102 9.75 22.76 -16.28
CA ARG A 102 10.98 23.49 -16.62
C ARG A 102 10.77 24.39 -17.82
#